data_AF-A0A6I8NA88-F1
#
_entry.id   AF-A0A6I8NA88-F1
#
_cell.length_a   1.000
_cell.length_b   1.000
_cell.length_c   1.000
_cell.angle_alpha   90.00
_cell.angle_beta   90.00
_cell.angle_gamma   90.00
#
_symmetry.space_group_name_H-M   'P 1'
#
loop_
_entity.id
_entity.type
_entity.pdbx_description
1 polymer ?
#
loop_
_entity_poly.entity_id
_entity_poly.type
_entity_poly.pdbx_seq_one_letter_code
_entity_poly.pdbx_strand_id
1 'polypeptide(L)'
;MSVGFIGAGQLAFALARGFTAAGILASHKITASSPDMDLPTVSALRKMGVNLTPNNKETVQHSDVLFLAVKPHIIPFILDEIGGDIEERHIVVSCAAGVTISSIEKAFTALDALADGGVKMGLPRRLAVRLGAQALLGAAKMLLDSEQHPGQLKDNVCSPGGATIHALHFLESGGFRSLLINAVEASCIRTRELQSMADQEKISPAAIKKTLLDKVKLESPSVSTQPPANRVKFFNRSQGPGAKKD
;
A
#
# COMPACT_ATOMS: atom_id res chain seq x y z
N MET A 1 5.60 -25.19 8.22
CA MET A 1 4.84 -23.92 8.12
C MET A 1 5.54 -22.82 8.90
N SER A 2 6.42 -22.12 8.20
CA SER A 2 6.98 -20.82 8.60
C SER A 2 6.33 -19.71 7.77
N VAL A 3 6.26 -18.51 8.35
CA VAL A 3 5.60 -17.36 7.73
C VAL A 3 6.61 -16.22 7.58
N GLY A 4 6.69 -15.69 6.36
CA GLY A 4 7.55 -14.56 6.00
C GLY A 4 6.74 -13.30 5.80
N PHE A 5 7.27 -12.15 6.23
CA PHE A 5 6.73 -10.84 5.92
C PHE A 5 7.80 -10.03 5.19
N ILE A 6 7.55 -9.71 3.92
CA ILE A 6 8.33 -8.69 3.23
C ILE A 6 7.71 -7.34 3.58
N GLY A 7 8.43 -6.56 4.39
CA GLY A 7 7.97 -5.34 5.03
C GLY A 7 7.66 -5.54 6.51
N ALA A 8 8.35 -4.80 7.39
CA ALA A 8 8.17 -4.83 8.85
C ALA A 8 7.35 -3.63 9.38
N GLY A 9 6.33 -3.21 8.63
CA GLY A 9 5.45 -2.10 9.01
C GLY A 9 4.37 -2.47 10.02
N GLN A 10 3.40 -1.58 10.21
CA GLN A 10 2.27 -1.78 11.14
C GLN A 10 1.45 -3.04 10.81
N LEU A 11 1.25 -3.34 9.51
CA LEU A 11 0.49 -4.51 9.10
C LEU A 11 1.18 -5.82 9.48
N ALA A 12 2.49 -5.93 9.20
CA ALA A 12 3.27 -7.10 9.57
C ALA A 12 3.29 -7.29 11.09
N PHE A 13 3.45 -6.20 11.85
CA PHE A 13 3.35 -6.23 13.31
C PHE A 13 1.97 -6.73 13.80
N ALA A 14 0.88 -6.20 13.24
CA ALA A 14 -0.47 -6.59 13.62
C ALA A 14 -0.76 -8.08 13.32
N LEU A 15 -0.37 -8.56 12.14
CA LEU A 15 -0.54 -9.96 11.75
C LEU A 15 0.34 -10.90 12.57
N ALA A 16 1.62 -10.58 12.74
CA ALA A 16 2.52 -11.39 13.56
C ALA A 16 2.03 -11.48 15.02
N ARG A 17 1.55 -10.36 15.58
CA ARG A 17 0.95 -10.34 16.92
C ARG A 17 -0.36 -11.13 16.98
N GLY A 18 -1.19 -11.04 15.94
CA GLY A 18 -2.44 -11.80 15.84
C GLY A 18 -2.19 -13.31 15.80
N PHE A 19 -1.28 -13.77 14.93
CA PHE A 19 -0.94 -15.19 14.78
C PHE A 19 -0.33 -15.79 16.05
N THR A 20 0.54 -15.03 16.72
CA THR A 20 1.16 -15.47 17.98
C THR A 20 0.17 -15.47 19.14
N ALA A 21 -0.66 -14.43 19.28
CA ALA A 21 -1.68 -14.34 20.32
C ALA A 21 -2.78 -15.41 20.16
N ALA A 22 -3.12 -15.79 18.92
CA ALA A 22 -4.07 -16.85 18.63
C ALA A 22 -3.47 -18.27 18.79
N GLY A 23 -2.17 -18.40 19.05
CA GLY A 23 -1.49 -19.70 19.19
C GLY A 23 -1.32 -20.47 17.87
N ILE A 24 -1.53 -19.81 16.72
CA ILE A 24 -1.48 -20.44 15.40
C ILE A 24 -0.03 -20.64 14.94
N LEU A 25 0.84 -19.67 15.25
CA LEU A 25 2.26 -19.73 14.90
C LEU A 25 3.12 -19.28 16.08
N ALA A 26 4.23 -19.99 16.33
CA ALA A 26 5.25 -19.55 17.27
C ALA A 26 6.05 -18.39 16.67
N SER A 27 6.44 -17.41 17.50
CA SER A 27 7.13 -16.20 17.04
C SER A 27 8.44 -16.48 16.31
N HIS A 28 9.22 -17.49 16.74
CA HIS A 28 10.47 -17.90 16.08
C HIS A 28 10.28 -18.53 14.69
N LYS A 29 9.03 -18.88 14.30
CA LYS A 29 8.68 -19.36 12.95
C LYS A 29 8.23 -18.23 12.02
N ILE A 30 8.24 -16.99 12.52
CA ILE A 30 7.95 -15.79 11.75
C ILE A 30 9.26 -15.09 11.43
N THR A 31 9.46 -14.76 10.16
CA THR A 31 10.58 -13.95 9.69
C THR A 31 10.03 -12.69 9.01
N ALA A 32 10.56 -11.52 9.34
CA ALA A 32 10.16 -10.27 8.69
C ALA A 32 11.38 -9.50 8.17
N SER A 33 11.30 -8.97 6.95
CA SER A 33 12.33 -8.11 6.38
C SER A 33 11.93 -6.64 6.32
N SER A 34 12.90 -5.77 6.52
CA SER A 34 12.77 -4.33 6.24
C SER A 34 14.14 -3.72 5.94
N PRO A 35 14.22 -2.76 5.02
CA PRO A 35 15.48 -2.05 4.77
C PRO A 35 15.92 -1.17 5.95
N ASP A 36 14.96 -0.70 6.77
CA ASP A 36 15.22 0.12 7.94
C ASP A 36 14.96 -0.68 9.22
N MET A 37 16.04 -1.05 9.91
CA MET A 37 16.01 -1.87 11.12
C MET A 37 15.78 -1.07 12.41
N ASP A 38 15.81 0.27 12.34
CA ASP A 38 15.68 1.14 13.50
C ASP A 38 14.22 1.56 13.75
N LEU A 39 13.30 1.12 12.91
CA LEU A 39 11.88 1.40 13.04
C LEU A 39 11.30 0.90 14.39
N PRO A 40 10.39 1.65 15.03
CA PRO A 40 9.73 1.22 16.26
C PRO A 40 9.01 -0.13 16.13
N THR A 41 8.43 -0.42 14.95
CA THR A 41 7.76 -1.69 14.65
C THR A 41 8.74 -2.86 14.60
N VAL A 42 9.94 -2.66 14.05
CA VAL A 42 11.01 -3.66 14.02
C VAL A 42 11.48 -3.97 15.45
N SER A 43 11.67 -2.95 16.28
CA SER A 43 11.99 -3.15 17.70
C SER A 43 10.90 -3.95 18.43
N ALA A 44 9.63 -3.66 18.15
CA ALA A 44 8.49 -4.38 18.75
C ALA A 44 8.42 -5.84 18.28
N LEU A 45 8.64 -6.11 16.99
CA LEU A 45 8.72 -7.47 16.43
C LEU A 45 9.89 -8.27 17.04
N ARG A 46 11.05 -7.63 17.22
CA ARG A 46 12.22 -8.24 17.87
C ARG A 46 11.89 -8.68 19.30
N LYS A 47 11.23 -7.82 20.06
CA LYS A 47 10.80 -8.11 21.44
C LYS A 47 9.77 -9.24 21.51
N MET A 48 8.97 -9.44 20.46
CA MET A 48 8.05 -10.57 20.35
C MET A 48 8.75 -11.90 20.00
N GLY A 49 10.04 -11.86 19.64
CA GLY A 49 10.80 -13.05 19.23
C GLY A 49 10.63 -13.43 17.76
N VAL A 50 10.23 -12.47 16.91
CA VAL A 50 10.19 -12.63 15.45
C VAL A 50 11.60 -12.48 14.89
N ASN A 51 11.98 -13.36 13.93
CA ASN A 51 13.25 -13.26 13.25
C ASN A 51 13.23 -12.04 12.31
N LEU A 52 14.29 -11.24 12.34
CA LEU A 52 14.38 -10.01 11.56
C LEU A 52 15.63 -10.05 10.70
N THR A 53 15.47 -9.66 9.43
CA THR A 53 16.58 -9.59 8.48
C THR A 53 16.44 -8.33 7.62
N PRO A 54 17.55 -7.69 7.21
CA PRO A 54 17.50 -6.65 6.20
C PRO A 54 17.24 -7.20 4.78
N ASN A 55 17.38 -8.51 4.57
CA ASN A 55 17.41 -9.14 3.25
C ASN A 55 16.08 -9.85 2.93
N ASN A 56 15.44 -9.46 1.82
CA ASN A 56 14.17 -10.06 1.40
C ASN A 56 14.33 -11.53 0.98
N LYS A 57 15.49 -11.91 0.43
CA LYS A 57 15.77 -13.27 -0.03
C LYS A 57 15.84 -14.26 1.12
N GLU A 58 16.44 -13.86 2.25
CA GLU A 58 16.48 -14.67 3.46
C GLU A 58 15.06 -14.93 3.99
N THR A 59 14.19 -13.91 3.97
CA THR A 59 12.77 -14.09 4.34
C THR A 59 12.09 -15.12 3.44
N VAL A 60 12.32 -15.10 2.14
CA VAL A 60 11.75 -16.09 1.19
C VAL A 60 12.24 -17.50 1.53
N GLN A 61 13.55 -17.68 1.67
CA GLN A 61 14.17 -18.98 1.94
C GLN A 61 13.68 -19.62 3.25
N HIS A 62 13.39 -18.81 4.26
CA HIS A 62 12.92 -19.29 5.57
C HIS A 62 11.40 -19.41 5.70
N SER A 63 10.63 -19.21 4.63
CA SER A 63 9.17 -19.13 4.71
C SER A 63 8.47 -20.12 3.78
N ASP A 64 7.35 -20.68 4.24
CA ASP A 64 6.44 -21.45 3.39
C ASP A 64 5.32 -20.52 2.84
N VAL A 65 4.86 -19.57 3.67
CA VAL A 65 3.86 -18.55 3.29
C VAL A 65 4.49 -17.17 3.39
N LEU A 66 4.47 -16.40 2.31
CA LEU A 66 5.12 -15.10 2.19
C LEU A 66 4.07 -13.99 2.05
N PHE A 67 3.97 -13.12 3.05
CA PHE A 67 3.14 -11.92 3.01
C PHE A 67 3.92 -10.74 2.43
N LEU A 68 3.42 -10.14 1.35
CA LEU A 68 3.95 -8.89 0.82
C LEU A 68 3.26 -7.71 1.51
N ALA A 69 3.85 -7.23 2.60
CA ALA A 69 3.34 -6.16 3.46
C ALA A 69 4.07 -4.82 3.24
N VAL A 70 4.42 -4.53 1.98
CA VAL A 70 5.03 -3.26 1.54
C VAL A 70 4.01 -2.37 0.83
N LYS A 71 4.39 -1.11 0.57
CA LYS A 71 3.56 -0.18 -0.20
C LYS A 71 3.39 -0.69 -1.66
N PRO A 72 2.24 -0.46 -2.33
CA PRO A 72 1.97 -1.00 -3.67
C PRO A 72 3.04 -0.72 -4.72
N HIS A 73 3.58 0.50 -4.76
CA HIS A 73 4.63 0.88 -5.71
C HIS A 73 5.97 0.14 -5.48
N ILE A 74 6.18 -0.47 -4.30
CA ILE A 74 7.39 -1.23 -3.97
C ILE A 74 7.29 -2.68 -4.44
N ILE A 75 6.07 -3.21 -4.59
CA ILE A 75 5.83 -4.62 -4.96
C ILE A 75 6.56 -5.03 -6.24
N PRO A 76 6.54 -4.26 -7.35
CA PRO A 76 7.28 -4.62 -8.55
C PRO A 76 8.76 -4.90 -8.31
N PHE A 77 9.43 -3.99 -7.58
CA PHE A 77 10.86 -4.10 -7.29
C PHE A 77 11.16 -5.33 -6.43
N ILE A 78 10.29 -5.63 -5.47
CA ILE A 78 10.42 -6.83 -4.64
C ILE A 78 10.24 -8.09 -5.48
N LEU A 79 9.21 -8.16 -6.32
CA LEU A 79 8.97 -9.33 -7.17
C LEU A 79 10.13 -9.57 -8.15
N ASP A 80 10.73 -8.51 -8.68
CA ASP A 80 11.93 -8.62 -9.52
C ASP A 80 13.15 -9.09 -8.71
N GLU A 81 13.28 -8.64 -7.45
CA GLU A 81 14.39 -9.01 -6.54
C GLU A 81 14.34 -10.48 -6.10
N ILE A 82 13.16 -10.95 -5.67
CA ILE A 82 12.97 -12.27 -5.05
C ILE A 82 12.37 -13.31 -6.01
N GLY A 83 11.94 -12.92 -7.21
CA GLY A 83 11.23 -13.81 -8.13
C GLY A 83 11.99 -15.08 -8.51
N GLY A 84 13.33 -15.01 -8.58
CA GLY A 84 14.18 -16.18 -8.83
C GLY A 84 14.38 -17.11 -7.63
N ASP A 85 14.05 -16.65 -6.42
CA ASP A 85 14.18 -17.42 -5.17
C ASP A 85 12.84 -18.07 -4.74
N ILE A 86 11.74 -17.79 -5.45
CA ILE A 86 10.42 -18.38 -5.21
C ILE A 86 10.35 -19.77 -5.87
N GLU A 87 10.26 -20.79 -5.03
CA GLU A 87 9.98 -22.18 -5.42
C GLU A 87 8.50 -22.55 -5.31
N GLU A 88 8.08 -23.68 -5.89
CA GLU A 88 6.68 -24.17 -5.90
C GLU A 88 6.06 -24.36 -4.51
N ARG A 89 6.87 -24.55 -3.46
CA ARG A 89 6.39 -24.68 -2.08
C ARG A 89 5.83 -23.38 -1.51
N HIS A 90 6.19 -22.22 -2.06
CA HIS A 90 5.88 -20.93 -1.47
C HIS A 90 4.48 -20.45 -1.84
N ILE A 91 3.71 -20.03 -0.84
CA ILE A 91 2.42 -19.36 -1.04
C ILE A 91 2.62 -17.86 -0.86
N VAL A 92 2.51 -17.08 -1.93
CA VAL A 92 2.65 -15.62 -1.89
C VAL A 92 1.30 -14.96 -1.66
N VAL A 93 1.17 -14.24 -0.55
CA VAL A 93 -0.02 -13.50 -0.14
C VAL A 93 0.26 -12.01 -0.23
N SER A 94 -0.24 -11.36 -1.28
CA SER A 94 -0.10 -9.91 -1.40
C SER A 94 -1.02 -9.16 -0.44
N CYS A 95 -0.45 -8.28 0.37
CA CYS A 95 -1.18 -7.38 1.27
C CYS A 95 -1.03 -5.90 0.88
N ALA A 96 -0.41 -5.62 -0.27
CA ALA A 96 -0.36 -4.29 -0.85
C ALA A 96 -1.79 -3.79 -1.10
N ALA A 97 -2.04 -2.56 -0.67
CA ALA A 97 -3.32 -1.84 -0.56
C ALA A 97 -4.59 -2.49 -1.16
N GLY A 98 -5.65 -2.47 -0.35
CA GLY A 98 -7.03 -2.59 -0.83
C GLY A 98 -8.06 -2.51 0.30
N VAL A 99 -7.79 -3.16 1.45
CA VAL A 99 -8.80 -3.22 2.52
C VAL A 99 -8.20 -3.15 3.94
N THR A 100 -7.04 -3.77 4.21
CA THR A 100 -6.63 -4.09 5.60
C THR A 100 -5.99 -2.93 6.39
N ILE A 101 -5.10 -2.13 5.81
CA ILE A 101 -4.47 -1.01 6.54
C ILE A 101 -5.47 0.14 6.75
N SER A 102 -6.24 0.47 5.72
CA SER A 102 -7.31 1.49 5.77
C SER A 102 -8.40 1.12 6.78
N SER A 103 -8.78 -0.17 6.88
CA SER A 103 -9.76 -0.60 7.87
C SER A 103 -9.22 -0.51 9.30
N ILE A 104 -7.94 -0.83 9.52
CA ILE A 104 -7.27 -0.70 10.82
C ILE A 104 -7.18 0.77 11.25
N GLU A 105 -6.78 1.67 10.35
CA GLU A 105 -6.70 3.11 10.64
C GLU A 105 -8.08 3.71 10.95
N LYS A 106 -9.12 3.35 10.17
CA LYS A 106 -10.51 3.75 10.44
C LYS A 106 -10.99 3.28 11.81
N ALA A 107 -10.64 2.06 12.20
CA ALA A 107 -10.97 1.53 13.52
C ALA A 107 -10.31 2.34 14.65
N PHE A 108 -9.05 2.76 14.48
CA PHE A 108 -8.39 3.64 15.45
C PHE A 108 -9.03 5.02 15.52
N THR A 109 -9.39 5.62 14.39
CA THR A 109 -10.12 6.92 14.37
C THR A 109 -11.46 6.82 15.09
N ALA A 110 -12.22 5.74 14.87
CA ALA A 110 -13.47 5.50 15.56
C ALA A 110 -13.26 5.33 17.08
N LEU A 111 -12.21 4.63 17.50
CA LEU A 111 -11.87 4.45 18.91
C LEU A 111 -11.48 5.75 19.59
N ASP A 112 -10.74 6.61 18.89
CA ASP A 112 -10.33 7.91 19.41
C ASP A 112 -11.56 8.80 19.65
N ALA A 113 -12.48 8.86 18.69
CA ALA A 113 -13.75 9.58 18.81
C ALA A 113 -14.66 9.01 19.92
N LEU A 114 -14.74 7.69 20.06
CA LEU A 114 -15.47 7.04 21.16
C LEU A 114 -14.84 7.39 22.52
N ALA A 115 -13.51 7.43 22.60
CA ALA A 115 -12.81 7.82 23.81
C ALA A 115 -13.03 9.30 24.15
N ASP A 116 -13.04 10.20 23.17
CA ASP A 116 -13.38 11.61 23.36
C ASP A 116 -14.82 11.78 23.85
N GLY A 117 -15.77 11.04 23.27
CA GLY A 117 -17.16 11.01 23.75
C GLY A 117 -17.25 10.53 25.19
N GLY A 118 -16.53 9.46 25.56
CA GLY A 118 -16.46 8.98 26.93
C GLY A 118 -15.89 10.01 27.91
N VAL A 119 -14.81 10.69 27.52
CA VAL A 119 -14.20 11.76 28.33
C VAL A 119 -15.14 12.94 28.49
N LYS A 120 -15.85 13.34 27.43
CA LYS A 120 -16.88 14.39 27.48
C LYS A 120 -17.99 14.07 28.49
N MET A 121 -18.28 12.79 28.69
CA MET A 121 -19.27 12.30 29.68
C MET A 121 -18.64 12.01 31.06
N GLY A 122 -17.38 12.38 31.30
CA GLY A 122 -16.72 12.30 32.60
C GLY A 122 -15.83 11.07 32.83
N LEU A 123 -15.62 10.21 31.83
CA LEU A 123 -14.73 9.07 31.97
C LEU A 123 -13.25 9.48 31.94
N PRO A 124 -12.38 8.84 32.74
CA PRO A 124 -10.94 8.97 32.55
C PRO A 124 -10.52 8.48 31.16
N ARG A 125 -9.64 9.24 30.48
CA ARG A 125 -9.19 8.94 29.10
C ARG A 125 -8.73 7.49 28.91
N ARG A 126 -7.90 6.98 29.84
CA ARG A 126 -7.39 5.60 29.80
C ARG A 126 -8.51 4.57 29.87
N LEU A 127 -9.55 4.84 30.66
CA LEU A 127 -10.69 3.95 30.79
C LEU A 127 -11.57 4.01 29.54
N ALA A 128 -11.84 5.21 29.01
CA ALA A 128 -12.64 5.41 27.80
C ALA A 128 -12.06 4.67 26.59
N VAL A 129 -10.75 4.78 26.35
CA VAL A 129 -10.06 4.03 25.27
C VAL A 129 -10.20 2.52 25.44
N ARG A 130 -10.01 2.00 26.66
CA ARG A 130 -10.10 0.57 26.94
C ARG A 130 -11.51 0.03 26.74
N LEU A 131 -12.53 0.75 27.22
CA LEU A 131 -13.92 0.35 27.07
C LEU A 131 -14.34 0.39 25.60
N GLY A 132 -13.98 1.43 24.86
CA GLY A 132 -14.24 1.52 23.42
C GLY A 132 -13.61 0.36 22.64
N ALA A 133 -12.32 0.06 22.91
CA ALA A 133 -11.60 -1.04 22.26
C ALA A 133 -12.24 -2.40 22.54
N GLN A 134 -12.60 -2.66 23.81
CA GLN A 134 -13.23 -3.91 24.21
C GLN A 134 -14.64 -4.05 23.62
N ALA A 135 -15.40 -2.96 23.53
CA ALA A 135 -16.73 -2.96 22.91
C ALA A 135 -16.66 -3.31 21.43
N LEU A 136 -15.73 -2.71 20.67
CA LEU A 136 -15.53 -3.04 19.26
C LEU A 136 -15.04 -4.48 19.07
N LEU A 137 -14.09 -4.93 19.90
CA LEU A 137 -13.60 -6.32 19.86
C LEU A 137 -14.74 -7.32 20.12
N GLY A 138 -15.56 -7.07 21.13
CA GLY A 138 -16.70 -7.92 21.49
C GLY A 138 -17.76 -7.96 20.38
N ALA A 139 -18.11 -6.80 19.82
CA ALA A 139 -19.07 -6.72 18.72
C ALA A 139 -18.57 -7.44 17.46
N ALA A 140 -17.30 -7.24 17.09
CA ALA A 140 -16.68 -7.93 15.95
C ALA A 140 -16.63 -9.45 16.18
N LYS A 141 -16.24 -9.89 17.38
CA LYS A 141 -16.22 -11.32 17.72
C LYS A 141 -17.62 -11.93 17.68
N MET A 142 -18.63 -11.27 18.24
CA MET A 142 -20.03 -11.74 18.18
C MET A 142 -20.51 -11.91 16.74
N LEU A 143 -20.13 -11.01 15.84
CA LEU A 143 -20.47 -11.12 14.43
C LEU A 143 -19.73 -12.27 13.74
N LEU A 144 -18.45 -12.46 14.04
CA LEU A 144 -17.65 -13.55 13.45
C LEU A 144 -18.08 -14.94 13.94
N ASP A 145 -18.51 -15.04 15.19
CA ASP A 145 -18.94 -16.29 15.83
C ASP A 145 -20.44 -16.61 15.55
N SER A 146 -21.18 -15.69 14.93
CA SER A 146 -22.61 -15.82 14.67
C SER A 146 -22.93 -15.86 13.17
N GLU A 147 -23.94 -16.64 12.79
CA GLU A 147 -24.51 -16.60 11.43
C GLU A 147 -25.59 -15.52 11.26
N GLN A 148 -25.88 -14.74 12.31
CA GLN A 148 -26.91 -13.72 12.27
C GLN A 148 -26.48 -12.48 11.46
N HIS A 149 -27.45 -11.86 10.79
CA HIS A 149 -27.23 -10.59 10.11
C HIS A 149 -26.83 -9.48 11.11
N PRO A 150 -25.87 -8.58 10.79
CA PRO A 150 -25.45 -7.50 11.68
C PRO A 150 -26.60 -6.60 12.19
N GLY A 151 -27.62 -6.41 11.35
CA GLY A 151 -28.84 -5.69 11.73
C GLY A 151 -29.59 -6.35 12.90
N GLN A 152 -29.65 -7.68 12.90
CA GLN A 152 -30.28 -8.45 13.98
C GLN A 152 -29.46 -8.37 15.27
N LEU A 153 -28.13 -8.49 15.20
CA LEU A 153 -27.26 -8.32 16.36
C LEU A 153 -27.39 -6.92 16.96
N LYS A 154 -27.52 -5.88 16.12
CA LYS A 154 -27.80 -4.50 16.54
C LYS A 154 -29.17 -4.40 17.23
N ASP A 155 -30.21 -5.03 16.70
CA ASP A 155 -31.55 -5.02 17.30
C ASP A 155 -31.57 -5.78 18.65
N ASN A 156 -30.83 -6.88 18.78
CA ASN A 156 -30.70 -7.64 20.04
C ASN A 156 -30.08 -6.81 21.19
N VAL A 157 -29.30 -5.76 20.87
CA VAL A 157 -28.72 -4.82 21.85
C VAL A 157 -29.66 -3.64 22.14
N CYS A 158 -30.64 -3.38 21.28
CA CYS A 158 -31.55 -2.24 21.40
C CYS A 158 -32.84 -2.63 22.12
N SER A 159 -33.01 -2.18 23.37
CA SER A 159 -34.31 -2.24 24.03
C SER A 159 -35.24 -1.13 23.53
N PRO A 160 -36.56 -1.37 23.43
CA PRO A 160 -37.53 -0.32 23.09
C PRO A 160 -37.41 0.89 24.02
N GLY A 161 -37.23 2.09 23.45
CA GLY A 161 -37.06 3.33 24.21
C GLY A 161 -35.73 3.48 24.97
N GLY A 162 -34.78 2.55 24.81
CA GLY A 162 -33.51 2.55 25.52
C GLY A 162 -32.50 3.60 25.05
N ALA A 163 -31.39 3.74 25.79
CA ALA A 163 -30.31 4.68 25.44
C ALA A 163 -29.66 4.37 24.08
N THR A 164 -29.50 3.08 23.76
CA THR A 164 -28.85 2.63 22.51
C THR A 164 -29.60 3.11 21.27
N ILE A 165 -30.94 3.05 21.26
CA ILE A 165 -31.71 3.45 20.08
C ILE A 165 -31.68 4.96 19.84
N HIS A 166 -31.59 5.76 20.92
CA HIS A 166 -31.41 7.21 20.82
C HIS A 166 -30.03 7.57 20.25
N ALA A 167 -28.98 6.87 20.68
CA ALA A 167 -27.64 7.05 20.12
C ALA A 167 -27.59 6.67 18.63
N LEU A 168 -28.22 5.55 18.25
CA LEU A 168 -28.33 5.13 16.85
C LEU A 168 -29.06 6.17 16.00
N HIS A 169 -30.17 6.73 16.51
CA HIS A 169 -30.90 7.78 15.79
C HIS A 169 -30.02 8.99 15.45
N PHE A 170 -29.16 9.42 16.37
CA PHE A 170 -28.22 10.52 16.12
C PHE A 170 -27.17 10.15 15.05
N LEU A 171 -26.62 8.93 15.11
CA LEU A 171 -25.67 8.43 14.10
C LEU A 171 -26.30 8.37 12.71
N GLU A 172 -27.55 7.88 12.60
CA GLU A 172 -28.27 7.82 11.32
C GLU A 172 -28.60 9.22 10.80
N SER A 173 -28.97 10.16 11.69
CA SER A 173 -29.22 11.56 11.32
C SER A 173 -27.98 12.25 10.72
N GLY A 174 -26.79 11.83 11.15
CA GLY A 174 -25.50 12.29 10.62
C GLY A 174 -25.01 11.54 9.39
N GLY A 175 -25.77 10.58 8.85
CA GLY A 175 -25.35 9.78 7.70
C GLY A 175 -24.16 8.85 8.01
N PHE A 176 -24.06 8.32 9.23
CA PHE A 176 -22.92 7.48 9.64
C PHE A 176 -22.62 6.33 8.66
N ARG A 177 -23.66 5.67 8.14
CA ARG A 177 -23.51 4.58 7.16
C ARG A 177 -22.91 5.05 5.85
N SER A 178 -23.39 6.17 5.31
CA SER A 178 -22.91 6.69 4.03
C SER A 178 -21.46 7.14 4.14
N LEU A 179 -21.04 7.72 5.27
CA LEU A 179 -19.64 8.07 5.52
C LEU A 179 -18.72 6.84 5.46
N LEU A 180 -19.13 5.71 6.06
CA LEU A 180 -18.33 4.48 5.99
C LEU A 180 -18.28 3.89 4.58
N ILE A 181 -19.40 3.91 3.85
CA ILE A 181 -19.47 3.46 2.45
C ILE A 181 -18.53 4.30 1.58
N ASN A 182 -18.67 5.63 1.65
CA ASN A 182 -17.85 6.57 0.89
C ASN A 182 -16.37 6.43 1.23
N ALA A 183 -16.04 6.18 2.50
CA ALA A 183 -14.65 5.97 2.92
C ALA A 183 -14.06 4.65 2.37
N VAL A 184 -14.86 3.59 2.22
CA VAL A 184 -14.43 2.34 1.56
C VAL A 184 -14.28 2.56 0.06
N GLU A 185 -15.26 3.21 -0.56
CA GLU A 185 -15.24 3.55 -1.99
C GLU A 185 -14.01 4.39 -2.34
N ALA A 186 -13.81 5.52 -1.65
CA ALA A 186 -12.66 6.42 -1.87
C ALA A 186 -11.32 5.68 -1.69
N SER A 187 -11.22 4.81 -0.69
CA SER A 187 -10.03 3.97 -0.46
C SER A 187 -9.80 2.99 -1.62
N CYS A 188 -10.85 2.39 -2.14
CA CYS A 188 -10.77 1.44 -3.26
C CYS A 188 -10.42 2.17 -4.58
N ILE A 189 -11.08 3.30 -4.87
CA ILE A 189 -10.79 4.15 -6.01
C ILE A 189 -9.32 4.57 -5.97
N ARG A 190 -8.84 5.10 -4.84
CA ARG A 190 -7.46 5.54 -4.72
C ARG A 190 -6.46 4.39 -4.90
N THR A 191 -6.79 3.20 -4.41
CA THR A 191 -5.96 2.00 -4.63
C THR A 191 -5.88 1.65 -6.11
N ARG A 192 -7.00 1.68 -6.83
CA ARG A 192 -7.04 1.43 -8.28
C ARG A 192 -6.27 2.50 -9.06
N GLU A 193 -6.38 3.76 -8.66
CA GLU A 193 -5.59 4.86 -9.24
C GLU A 193 -4.08 4.61 -9.04
N LEU A 194 -3.64 4.33 -7.82
CA LEU A 194 -2.24 4.04 -7.52
C LEU A 194 -1.71 2.84 -8.29
N GLN A 195 -2.53 1.80 -8.44
CA GLN A 195 -2.19 0.64 -9.27
C GLN A 195 -2.06 1.05 -10.74
N SER A 196 -3.02 1.82 -11.28
CA SER A 196 -2.97 2.30 -12.66
C SER A 196 -1.78 3.20 -12.94
N MET A 197 -1.37 4.04 -11.99
CA MET A 197 -0.17 4.87 -12.09
C MET A 197 1.10 4.02 -12.12
N ALA A 198 1.19 3.00 -11.27
CA ALA A 198 2.32 2.06 -11.25
C ALA A 198 2.39 1.22 -12.54
N ASP A 199 1.26 0.85 -13.11
CA ASP A 199 1.20 0.11 -14.37
C ASP A 199 1.60 0.99 -15.57
N GLN A 200 1.26 2.29 -15.55
CA GLN A 200 1.69 3.26 -16.55
C GLN A 200 3.20 3.53 -16.52
N GLU A 201 3.81 3.60 -15.33
CA GLU A 201 5.27 3.73 -15.17
C GLU A 201 6.04 2.51 -15.73
N LYS A 202 5.43 1.32 -15.77
CA LYS A 202 6.02 0.12 -16.37
C LYS A 202 5.94 0.04 -17.90
N ILE A 203 5.03 0.80 -18.54
CA ILE A 203 4.78 0.69 -20.00
C ILE A 203 5.76 1.52 -20.87
N SER A 204 6.80 2.14 -20.31
CA SER A 204 7.80 2.86 -21.12
C SER A 204 9.14 2.15 -21.41
N PRO A 205 9.18 0.91 -21.95
CA PRO A 205 10.28 0.49 -22.83
C PRO A 205 9.98 0.74 -24.32
N ALA A 206 8.72 0.96 -24.70
CA ALA A 206 8.33 1.25 -26.09
C ALA A 206 8.65 2.69 -26.53
N ALA A 207 8.68 3.64 -25.59
CA ALA A 207 9.18 5.01 -25.85
C ALA A 207 10.70 5.03 -26.11
N ILE A 208 11.45 4.07 -25.56
CA ILE A 208 12.91 3.97 -25.69
C ILE A 208 13.32 3.49 -27.08
N LYS A 209 12.57 2.55 -27.70
CA LYS A 209 12.88 2.08 -29.06
C LYS A 209 12.57 3.11 -30.15
N LYS A 210 11.56 3.97 -29.97
CA LYS A 210 11.23 5.00 -30.97
C LYS A 210 12.23 6.17 -30.97
N THR A 211 12.82 6.51 -29.82
CA THR A 211 13.86 7.55 -29.76
C THR A 211 15.25 7.08 -30.19
N LEU A 212 15.58 5.78 -30.05
CA LEU A 212 16.86 5.24 -30.52
C LEU A 212 16.92 5.00 -32.04
N LEU A 213 15.80 4.64 -32.67
CA LEU A 213 15.76 4.45 -34.14
C LEU A 213 15.80 5.77 -34.93
N ASP A 214 15.30 6.87 -34.37
CA ASP A 214 15.36 8.17 -35.03
C ASP A 214 16.75 8.84 -34.90
N LYS A 215 17.54 8.50 -33.87
CA LYS A 215 18.92 9.00 -33.73
C LYS A 215 19.95 8.23 -34.58
N VAL A 216 19.71 6.95 -34.89
CA VAL A 216 20.62 6.15 -35.74
C VAL A 216 20.52 6.51 -37.23
N LYS A 217 19.45 7.19 -37.66
CA LYS A 217 19.32 7.66 -39.06
C LYS A 217 20.01 9.00 -39.36
N LEU A 218 20.55 9.70 -38.35
CA LEU A 218 21.17 11.02 -38.51
C LEU A 218 22.70 11.03 -38.36
N GLU A 219 23.33 9.92 -37.98
CA GLU A 219 24.80 9.83 -37.88
C GLU A 219 25.31 8.52 -38.50
N SER A 220 25.57 8.55 -39.81
CA SER A 220 26.56 7.67 -40.43
C SER A 220 27.53 8.53 -41.25
N PRO A 221 28.83 8.59 -40.90
CA PRO A 221 29.83 9.31 -41.66
C PRO A 221 30.40 8.41 -42.78
N SER A 222 30.61 8.95 -43.97
CA SER A 222 31.49 8.34 -44.98
C SER A 222 32.47 9.37 -45.51
N VAL A 223 33.71 9.30 -45.05
CA VAL A 223 34.85 10.05 -45.58
C VAL A 223 35.64 9.16 -46.55
N SER A 224 35.94 9.74 -47.72
CA SER A 224 37.21 9.72 -48.46
C SER A 224 37.06 9.37 -49.95
N THR A 225 37.44 10.31 -50.82
CA THR A 225 38.68 10.30 -51.61
C THR A 225 38.62 11.41 -52.68
N GLN A 226 39.66 12.25 -52.76
CA GLN A 226 40.00 13.07 -53.94
C GLN A 226 40.91 12.24 -54.87
N PRO A 227 41.16 12.56 -56.18
CA PRO A 227 41.42 13.89 -56.76
C PRO A 227 40.95 14.06 -58.26
N PRO A 228 41.52 14.94 -59.12
CA PRO A 228 41.45 16.41 -59.15
C PRO A 228 40.94 17.01 -60.49
N ALA A 229 40.82 18.35 -60.50
CA ALA A 229 40.94 19.28 -61.63
C ALA A 229 39.72 19.71 -62.48
N ASN A 230 39.75 21.02 -62.76
CA ASN A 230 39.22 21.75 -63.92
C ASN A 230 37.77 22.28 -63.93
N ARG A 231 37.71 23.62 -63.74
CA ARG A 231 37.30 24.62 -64.75
C ARG A 231 35.90 25.26 -64.61
N VAL A 232 35.97 26.59 -64.72
CA VAL A 232 34.99 27.58 -65.26
C VAL A 232 34.09 28.34 -64.25
N LYS A 233 34.49 29.61 -64.07
CA LYS A 233 33.69 30.78 -63.64
C LYS A 233 32.47 30.99 -64.55
N PHE A 234 31.38 31.57 -64.07
CA PHE A 234 30.60 32.66 -64.69
C PHE A 234 29.51 33.09 -63.67
N PHE A 235 29.52 34.34 -63.19
CA PHE A 235 28.56 35.42 -63.57
C PHE A 235 27.09 35.08 -63.21
N ASN A 236 26.25 35.95 -62.66
CA ASN A 236 26.28 37.39 -62.43
C ASN A 236 25.00 37.76 -61.64
N ARG A 237 25.03 38.90 -60.93
CA ARG A 237 23.89 39.83 -60.67
C ARG A 237 22.65 39.29 -59.92
N SER A 238 21.96 40.02 -59.06
CA SER A 238 21.90 41.47 -58.84
C SER A 238 21.04 41.77 -57.60
N GLN A 239 21.48 42.80 -56.86
CA GLN A 239 20.69 43.81 -56.14
C GLN A 239 19.93 43.40 -54.86
N GLY A 240 20.35 44.02 -53.75
CA GLY A 240 19.54 44.23 -52.53
C GLY A 240 18.55 45.39 -52.71
N PRO A 241 18.34 46.29 -51.74
CA PRO A 241 18.74 46.30 -50.32
C PRO A 241 17.59 46.69 -49.36
N GLY A 242 17.90 46.83 -48.07
CA GLY A 242 17.19 47.74 -47.15
C GLY A 242 16.36 47.03 -46.07
N ALA A 243 16.87 46.97 -44.83
CA ALA A 243 16.68 47.97 -43.77
C ALA A 243 15.40 47.66 -42.95
N LYS A 244 15.55 47.13 -41.73
CA LYS A 244 15.62 47.88 -40.46
C LYS A 244 14.43 48.82 -40.25
N LYS A 245 13.59 48.48 -39.26
CA LYS A 245 13.24 49.36 -38.13
C LYS A 245 12.53 48.52 -37.06
N ASP A 246 13.10 48.59 -35.86
CA ASP A 246 12.43 48.92 -34.59
C ASP A 246 10.91 48.72 -34.50
#